data_AF-A0AAV6BIB0-F1
#
_entry.id   AF-A0AAV6BIB0-F1
#
_cell.length_a   1.000
_cell.length_b   1.000
_cell.length_c   1.000
_cell.angle_alpha   90.00
_cell.angle_beta   90.00
_cell.angle_gamma   90.00
#
_symmetry.space_group_name_H-M   'P 1'
#
loop_
_entity.id
_entity.type
_entity.pdbx_description
1 polymer ?
#
loop_
_entity_poly.entity_id
_entity_poly.type
_entity_poly.pdbx_seq_one_letter_code
_entity_poly.pdbx_strand_id
1 'polypeptide(L)'
;MNVEQTTLPKKYHDAVLHWQRHNFPDYGLLPENWQKYFPSDPEFCLCAKMEVGMGDKVEVGDSKGEKRREKPGELGEEPAKHLLAIIRAQASTEFGSIQQHEGTLARAQDDEDRFWVLRVMAEELRHGYQMFHLLVSQDWSGVSGQKAEEMVEEILSMQTGSHVLDAFNLEYDSFVDNVVFAAVIDRVGKYQLSMQRVCSYKPFAASMPPMLREEAFHLAAGVIPLRRWVQRAAQGNALITTSAIQKAFNKWMPRGLEMFGHEKGGDSNIRFGFKNMKNAEAQSLYYDECKRMVADLNQRFIRARLPKHSPEEAEALAEQLIKDRGRHEGITHEDMIELPDRGFFRRKGDAAYTMVGFSGESFTDVEEYVRHLAAHLPEPYLHSRDMKQYVESLRQVAGGTMTRDQAIKKMPVLKRVGGMCPCSKSVRWVMDVAEGPAGGTASAN
;
A
#
# COMPACT_ATOMS: atom_id res chain seq x y z
N MET A 1 1.57 -10.63 -24.37
CA MET A 1 1.18 -11.77 -23.50
C MET A 1 -0.32 -11.91 -23.58
N ASN A 2 -0.81 -13.14 -23.68
CA ASN A 2 -2.24 -13.41 -23.66
C ASN A 2 -2.72 -13.36 -22.21
N VAL A 3 -3.81 -12.66 -21.95
CA VAL A 3 -4.41 -12.51 -20.62
C VAL A 3 -5.84 -13.00 -20.71
N GLU A 4 -6.21 -13.92 -19.83
CA GLU A 4 -7.60 -14.34 -19.65
C GLU A 4 -8.28 -13.39 -18.67
N GLN A 5 -9.49 -12.95 -19.01
CA GLN A 5 -10.30 -12.07 -18.16
C GLN A 5 -11.55 -12.80 -17.67
N THR A 6 -11.79 -12.78 -16.37
CA THR A 6 -12.89 -13.50 -15.74
C THR A 6 -13.58 -12.65 -14.68
N THR A 7 -14.91 -12.67 -14.70
CA THR A 7 -15.75 -12.06 -13.66
C THR A 7 -15.97 -13.08 -12.54
N LEU A 8 -15.96 -12.64 -11.28
CA LEU A 8 -16.33 -13.47 -10.14
C LEU A 8 -17.77 -14.00 -10.31
N PRO A 9 -18.10 -15.15 -9.72
CA PRO A 9 -19.49 -15.58 -9.60
C PRO A 9 -20.37 -14.45 -9.06
N LYS A 10 -21.58 -14.30 -9.62
CA LYS A 10 -22.46 -13.13 -9.42
C LYS A 10 -22.53 -12.65 -7.97
N LYS A 11 -22.72 -13.57 -7.02
CA LYS A 11 -22.83 -13.25 -5.59
C LYS A 11 -21.62 -12.51 -5.02
N TYR A 12 -20.40 -12.83 -5.47
CA TYR A 12 -19.17 -12.17 -5.02
C TYR A 12 -18.92 -10.88 -5.80
N HIS A 13 -19.27 -10.84 -7.09
CA HIS A 13 -19.21 -9.62 -7.88
C HIS A 13 -20.13 -8.54 -7.29
N ASP A 14 -21.39 -8.89 -7.01
CA ASP A 14 -22.37 -8.00 -6.38
C ASP A 14 -21.88 -7.49 -5.01
N ALA A 15 -21.21 -8.36 -4.23
CA ALA A 15 -20.62 -8.00 -2.93
C ALA A 15 -19.54 -6.92 -3.08
N VAL A 16 -18.63 -7.07 -4.06
CA VAL A 16 -17.59 -6.06 -4.35
C VAL A 16 -18.23 -4.76 -4.82
N LEU A 17 -19.22 -4.81 -5.73
CA LEU A 17 -19.92 -3.60 -6.17
C LEU A 17 -20.66 -2.90 -5.02
N HIS A 18 -21.27 -3.67 -4.12
CA HIS A 18 -21.90 -3.12 -2.93
C HIS A 18 -20.88 -2.42 -2.04
N TRP A 19 -19.74 -3.06 -1.76
CA TRP A 19 -18.67 -2.44 -0.99
C TRP A 19 -18.14 -1.17 -1.66
N GLN A 20 -17.90 -1.21 -2.97
CA GLN A 20 -17.40 -0.09 -3.78
C GLN A 20 -18.32 1.13 -3.66
N ARG A 21 -19.64 0.96 -3.79
CA ARG A 21 -20.58 2.10 -3.66
C ARG A 21 -20.52 2.83 -2.32
N HIS A 22 -20.07 2.16 -1.25
CA HIS A 22 -20.00 2.74 0.10
C HIS A 22 -18.63 3.29 0.47
N ASN A 23 -17.55 2.71 -0.07
CA ASN A 23 -16.17 3.06 0.28
C ASN A 23 -15.44 3.81 -0.84
N PHE A 24 -16.03 3.85 -2.03
CA PHE A 24 -15.51 4.55 -3.20
C PHE A 24 -16.68 5.21 -3.98
N PRO A 25 -17.35 6.22 -3.38
CA PRO A 25 -18.54 6.85 -3.98
C PRO A 25 -18.23 7.59 -5.29
N ASP A 26 -17.01 8.12 -5.43
CA ASP A 26 -16.58 8.91 -6.60
C ASP A 26 -16.18 8.05 -7.82
N TYR A 27 -16.29 6.72 -7.74
CA TYR A 27 -15.95 5.82 -8.85
C TYR A 27 -16.64 6.18 -10.16
N GLY A 28 -17.88 6.68 -10.11
CA GLY A 28 -18.66 7.08 -11.30
C GLY A 28 -18.03 8.20 -12.12
N LEU A 29 -17.20 9.05 -11.50
CA LEU A 29 -16.50 10.14 -12.20
C LEU A 29 -15.46 9.60 -13.18
N LEU A 30 -14.88 8.43 -12.89
CA LEU A 30 -13.75 7.91 -13.64
C LEU A 30 -14.14 7.47 -15.08
N PRO A 31 -15.18 6.63 -15.31
CA PRO A 31 -15.63 6.30 -16.66
C PRO A 31 -16.06 7.52 -17.47
N GLU A 32 -16.78 8.47 -16.85
CA GLU A 32 -17.27 9.70 -17.52
C GLU A 32 -16.13 10.57 -18.05
N ASN A 33 -14.95 10.48 -17.45
CA ASN A 33 -13.80 11.31 -17.77
C ASN A 33 -12.59 10.51 -18.28
N TRP A 34 -12.73 9.21 -18.54
CA TRP A 34 -11.61 8.35 -18.91
C TRP A 34 -10.85 8.87 -20.13
N GLN A 35 -11.58 9.21 -21.20
CA GLN A 35 -10.99 9.72 -22.44
C GLN A 35 -10.30 11.08 -22.28
N LYS A 36 -10.66 11.86 -21.25
CA LYS A 36 -10.04 13.17 -20.99
C LYS A 36 -8.67 13.00 -20.32
N TYR A 37 -8.55 12.12 -19.33
CA TYR A 37 -7.34 11.98 -18.51
C TYR A 37 -6.44 10.82 -18.95
N PHE A 38 -6.99 9.80 -19.62
CA PHE A 38 -6.30 8.57 -20.04
C PHE A 38 -6.59 8.19 -21.50
N PRO A 39 -6.44 9.12 -22.48
CA PRO A 39 -6.86 8.90 -23.88
C PRO A 39 -6.10 7.79 -24.61
N SER A 40 -4.94 7.37 -24.08
CA SER A 40 -4.10 6.32 -24.67
C SER A 40 -4.27 4.96 -23.99
N ASP A 41 -5.07 4.88 -22.93
CA ASP A 41 -5.31 3.65 -22.18
C ASP A 41 -6.67 3.05 -22.53
N PRO A 42 -6.78 1.70 -22.58
CA PRO A 42 -8.08 1.05 -22.70
C PRO A 42 -8.95 1.38 -21.48
N GLU A 43 -10.28 1.44 -21.67
CA GLU A 43 -11.20 1.67 -20.56
C GLU A 43 -11.02 0.65 -19.44
N PHE A 44 -11.15 1.13 -18.20
CA PHE A 44 -11.05 0.30 -17.01
C PHE A 44 -12.11 -0.82 -17.01
N CYS A 45 -11.70 -2.01 -16.57
CA CYS A 45 -12.57 -3.17 -16.45
C CYS A 45 -12.35 -3.84 -15.09
N LEU A 46 -13.43 -3.98 -14.31
CA LEU A 46 -13.42 -4.71 -13.05
C LEU A 46 -13.50 -6.23 -13.31
N CYS A 47 -12.34 -6.83 -13.55
CA CYS A 47 -12.20 -8.26 -13.80
C CYS A 47 -10.93 -8.84 -13.17
N ALA A 48 -10.94 -10.16 -12.93
CA ALA A 48 -9.73 -10.89 -12.66
C ALA A 48 -8.98 -11.13 -13.98
N LYS A 49 -7.67 -10.94 -13.97
CA LYS A 49 -6.76 -11.08 -15.10
C LYS A 49 -5.71 -12.14 -14.77
N MET A 50 -5.60 -13.17 -15.61
CA MET A 50 -4.63 -14.25 -15.44
C MET A 50 -3.70 -14.30 -16.66
N GLU A 51 -2.38 -14.36 -16.43
CA GLU A 51 -1.43 -14.59 -17.52
C GLU A 51 -1.57 -16.00 -18.10
N VAL A 52 -1.68 -16.09 -19.42
CA VAL A 52 -1.75 -17.35 -20.17
C VAL A 52 -0.37 -17.70 -20.72
N GLY A 53 -0.01 -18.98 -20.65
CA GLY A 53 1.25 -19.49 -21.19
C GLY A 53 2.45 -19.37 -20.24
N MET A 54 2.20 -19.17 -18.94
CA MET A 54 3.23 -19.26 -17.91
C MET A 54 3.86 -20.66 -17.87
N GLY A 55 5.17 -20.72 -17.59
CA GLY A 55 5.88 -21.99 -17.44
C GLY A 55 5.32 -22.87 -16.32
N ASP A 56 5.33 -24.19 -16.54
CA ASP A 56 4.71 -25.16 -15.63
C ASP A 56 5.63 -25.64 -14.50
N LYS A 57 6.89 -25.17 -14.43
CA LYS A 57 7.86 -25.61 -13.43
C LYS A 57 8.06 -24.59 -12.32
N VAL A 58 8.29 -25.08 -11.11
CA VAL A 58 8.68 -24.29 -9.94
C VAL A 58 10.13 -23.81 -10.12
N GLU A 59 10.38 -22.51 -9.90
CA GLU A 59 11.67 -21.88 -10.21
C GLU A 59 12.65 -21.83 -9.03
N VAL A 60 12.11 -21.81 -7.80
CA VAL A 60 12.86 -21.59 -6.55
C VAL A 60 12.29 -22.44 -5.41
N GLY A 61 13.06 -22.64 -4.35
CA GLY A 61 12.66 -23.42 -3.17
C GLY A 61 12.92 -24.92 -3.28
N ASP A 62 12.41 -25.67 -2.30
CA ASP A 62 12.68 -27.10 -2.14
C ASP A 62 12.15 -27.94 -3.32
N SER A 63 11.01 -27.54 -3.89
CA SER A 63 10.37 -28.20 -5.02
C SER A 63 10.81 -27.67 -6.39
N LYS A 64 11.97 -27.00 -6.48
CA LYS A 64 12.50 -26.46 -7.74
C LYS A 64 12.59 -27.55 -8.81
N GLY A 65 12.05 -27.25 -10.00
CA GLY A 65 12.03 -28.17 -11.16
C GLY A 65 10.81 -29.09 -11.22
N GLU A 66 10.05 -29.22 -10.14
CA GLU A 66 8.75 -29.91 -10.14
C GLU A 66 7.67 -29.12 -10.87
N LYS A 67 6.54 -29.77 -11.17
CA LYS A 67 5.34 -29.10 -11.70
C LYS A 67 4.75 -28.14 -10.67
N ARG A 68 4.39 -26.92 -11.08
CA ARG A 68 3.63 -25.97 -10.25
C ARG A 68 2.29 -26.58 -9.85
N ARG A 69 1.86 -26.26 -8.63
CA ARG A 69 0.59 -26.72 -8.07
C ARG A 69 -0.55 -25.92 -8.65
N GLU A 70 -1.66 -26.60 -8.96
CA GLU A 70 -2.86 -25.99 -9.52
C GLU A 70 -3.98 -25.89 -8.47
N LYS A 71 -3.97 -26.79 -7.48
CA LYS A 71 -4.97 -26.83 -6.41
C LYS A 71 -4.35 -26.59 -5.03
N PRO A 72 -5.07 -25.96 -4.08
CA PRO A 72 -4.56 -25.71 -2.74
C PRO A 72 -4.08 -26.97 -2.00
N GLY A 73 -4.80 -28.09 -2.16
CA GLY A 73 -4.45 -29.37 -1.53
C GLY A 73 -3.13 -29.99 -2.01
N GLU A 74 -2.54 -29.51 -3.11
CA GLU A 74 -1.28 -30.03 -3.65
C GLU A 74 -0.03 -29.34 -3.05
N LEU A 75 -0.23 -28.27 -2.25
CA LEU A 75 0.86 -27.51 -1.63
C LEU A 75 1.37 -28.13 -0.32
N GLY A 76 0.61 -29.06 0.28
CA GLY A 76 0.81 -29.48 1.67
C GLY A 76 0.22 -28.50 2.68
N GLU A 77 0.03 -28.94 3.91
CA GLU A 77 -0.74 -28.20 4.92
C GLU A 77 -0.11 -26.85 5.33
N GLU A 78 1.17 -26.86 5.71
CA GLU A 78 1.88 -25.64 6.16
C GLU A 78 2.02 -24.60 5.03
N PRO A 79 2.47 -24.97 3.80
CA PRO A 79 2.57 -24.01 2.71
C PRO A 79 1.20 -23.47 2.29
N ALA A 80 0.15 -24.31 2.24
CA ALA A 80 -1.19 -23.87 1.91
C ALA A 80 -1.72 -22.81 2.89
N LYS A 81 -1.53 -23.01 4.20
CA LYS A 81 -1.92 -22.03 5.23
C LYS A 81 -1.18 -20.71 5.07
N HIS A 82 0.13 -20.75 4.81
CA HIS A 82 0.93 -19.55 4.55
C HIS A 82 0.47 -18.81 3.29
N LEU A 83 0.26 -19.52 2.19
CA LEU A 83 -0.17 -18.89 0.94
C LEU A 83 -1.57 -18.27 1.07
N LEU A 84 -2.49 -18.95 1.76
CA LEU A 84 -3.81 -18.39 2.02
C LEU A 84 -3.73 -17.11 2.86
N ALA A 85 -2.86 -17.07 3.87
CA ALA A 85 -2.62 -15.85 4.64
C ALA A 85 -2.06 -14.72 3.77
N ILE A 86 -1.18 -15.01 2.82
CA ILE A 86 -0.65 -14.04 1.85
C ILE A 86 -1.77 -13.50 0.95
N ILE A 87 -2.60 -14.38 0.36
CA ILE A 87 -3.72 -13.98 -0.51
C ILE A 87 -4.70 -13.08 0.25
N ARG A 88 -5.03 -13.42 1.49
CA ARG A 88 -5.93 -12.63 2.34
C ARG A 88 -5.29 -11.30 2.77
N ALA A 89 -4.00 -11.29 3.08
CA ALA A 89 -3.26 -10.08 3.39
C ALA A 89 -3.29 -9.12 2.20
N GLN A 90 -2.99 -9.62 1.01
CA GLN A 90 -3.03 -8.84 -0.22
C GLN A 90 -4.44 -8.32 -0.50
N ALA A 91 -5.48 -9.16 -0.44
CA ALA A 91 -6.85 -8.69 -0.61
C ALA A 91 -7.20 -7.55 0.36
N SER A 92 -6.80 -7.70 1.63
CA SER A 92 -7.00 -6.67 2.64
C SER A 92 -6.27 -5.36 2.34
N THR A 93 -5.09 -5.38 1.73
CA THR A 93 -4.36 -4.14 1.42
C THR A 93 -5.06 -3.36 0.32
N GLU A 94 -5.56 -4.04 -0.72
CA GLU A 94 -6.12 -3.33 -1.88
C GLU A 94 -7.46 -2.66 -1.53
N PHE A 95 -8.26 -3.27 -0.65
CA PHE A 95 -9.46 -2.60 -0.12
C PHE A 95 -9.12 -1.51 0.91
N GLY A 96 -8.06 -1.71 1.70
CA GLY A 96 -7.62 -0.73 2.69
C GLY A 96 -7.07 0.56 2.06
N SER A 97 -6.31 0.44 0.96
CA SER A 97 -5.77 1.62 0.25
C SER A 97 -6.88 2.52 -0.26
N ILE A 98 -7.95 1.96 -0.82
CA ILE A 98 -9.11 2.73 -1.30
C ILE A 98 -9.72 3.56 -0.17
N GLN A 99 -9.90 2.98 1.03
CA GLN A 99 -10.45 3.70 2.18
C GLN A 99 -9.54 4.86 2.61
N GLN A 100 -8.22 4.67 2.57
CA GLN A 100 -7.25 5.72 2.91
C GLN A 100 -7.22 6.84 1.86
N HIS A 101 -7.21 6.49 0.57
CA HIS A 101 -7.23 7.45 -0.53
C HIS A 101 -8.51 8.30 -0.52
N GLU A 102 -9.68 7.67 -0.35
CA GLU A 102 -10.99 8.33 -0.36
C GLU A 102 -11.06 9.48 0.65
N GLY A 103 -10.58 9.27 1.88
CA GLY A 103 -10.70 10.25 2.98
C GLY A 103 -10.02 11.61 2.73
N THR A 104 -9.17 11.70 1.71
CA THR A 104 -8.45 12.93 1.34
C THR A 104 -8.52 13.27 -0.15
N LEU A 105 -9.21 12.48 -0.98
CA LEU A 105 -9.31 12.64 -2.43
C LEU A 105 -9.83 14.02 -2.84
N ALA A 106 -10.87 14.51 -2.17
CA ALA A 106 -11.48 15.82 -2.44
C ALA A 106 -10.54 17.01 -2.14
N ARG A 107 -9.38 16.78 -1.51
CA ARG A 107 -8.37 17.80 -1.17
C ARG A 107 -7.31 17.96 -2.25
N ALA A 108 -7.43 17.27 -3.38
CA ALA A 108 -6.55 17.44 -4.53
C ALA A 108 -6.50 18.90 -5.00
N GLN A 109 -5.30 19.39 -5.32
CA GLN A 109 -5.12 20.76 -5.82
C GLN A 109 -5.29 20.86 -7.34
N ASP A 110 -4.99 19.78 -8.05
CA ASP A 110 -5.12 19.66 -9.49
C ASP A 110 -6.08 18.51 -9.81
N ASP A 111 -7.02 18.73 -10.75
CA ASP A 111 -7.93 17.69 -11.20
C ASP A 111 -7.18 16.50 -11.82
N GLU A 112 -6.08 16.74 -12.53
CA GLU A 112 -5.24 15.68 -13.09
C GLU A 112 -4.79 14.71 -11.98
N ASP A 113 -4.28 15.22 -10.86
CA ASP A 113 -3.84 14.40 -9.74
C ASP A 113 -5.01 13.68 -9.07
N ARG A 114 -6.17 14.33 -8.94
CA ARG A 114 -7.39 13.69 -8.44
C ARG A 114 -7.77 12.49 -9.30
N PHE A 115 -7.77 12.65 -10.63
CA PHE A 115 -8.14 11.58 -11.54
C PHE A 115 -7.11 10.45 -11.60
N TRP A 116 -5.82 10.77 -11.41
CA TRP A 116 -4.80 9.73 -11.29
C TRP A 116 -4.99 8.90 -10.01
N VAL A 117 -5.28 9.54 -8.86
CA VAL A 117 -5.62 8.81 -7.63
C VAL A 117 -6.92 8.01 -7.80
N LEU A 118 -7.95 8.55 -8.46
CA LEU A 118 -9.17 7.79 -8.78
C LEU A 118 -8.88 6.53 -9.59
N ARG A 119 -7.96 6.60 -10.56
CA ARG A 119 -7.53 5.44 -11.33
C ARG A 119 -6.78 4.43 -10.45
N VAL A 120 -5.85 4.89 -9.59
CA VAL A 120 -5.19 4.01 -8.61
C VAL A 120 -6.23 3.27 -7.77
N MET A 121 -7.20 3.98 -7.19
CA MET A 121 -8.27 3.36 -6.40
C MET A 121 -9.09 2.32 -7.18
N ALA A 122 -9.35 2.56 -8.48
CA ALA A 122 -10.05 1.60 -9.33
C ALA A 122 -9.20 0.36 -9.64
N GLU A 123 -7.91 0.55 -9.93
CA GLU A 123 -6.95 -0.54 -10.14
C GLU A 123 -6.75 -1.36 -8.84
N GLU A 124 -6.70 -0.73 -7.67
CA GLU A 124 -6.69 -1.42 -6.37
C GLU A 124 -7.99 -2.20 -6.10
N LEU A 125 -9.16 -1.66 -6.49
CA LEU A 125 -10.41 -2.42 -6.42
C LEU A 125 -10.33 -3.69 -7.27
N ARG A 126 -9.69 -3.60 -8.44
CA ARG A 126 -9.43 -4.75 -9.31
C ARG A 126 -8.41 -5.71 -8.72
N HIS A 127 -7.38 -5.23 -8.02
CA HIS A 127 -6.42 -6.07 -7.30
C HIS A 127 -7.12 -6.86 -6.16
N GLY A 128 -7.99 -6.22 -5.39
CA GLY A 128 -8.81 -6.90 -4.38
C GLY A 128 -9.73 -7.95 -5.00
N TYR A 129 -10.36 -7.60 -6.13
CA TYR A 129 -11.18 -8.51 -6.94
C TYR A 129 -10.37 -9.71 -7.48
N GLN A 130 -9.11 -9.48 -7.86
CA GLN A 130 -8.17 -10.51 -8.30
C GLN A 130 -7.88 -11.50 -7.17
N MET A 131 -7.65 -11.03 -5.95
CA MET A 131 -7.42 -11.91 -4.81
C MET A 131 -8.67 -12.71 -4.45
N PHE A 132 -9.86 -12.09 -4.53
CA PHE A 132 -11.12 -12.82 -4.38
C PHE A 132 -11.29 -13.91 -5.44
N HIS A 133 -10.85 -13.68 -6.68
CA HIS A 133 -10.87 -14.72 -7.70
C HIS A 133 -10.06 -15.96 -7.27
N LEU A 134 -8.89 -15.76 -6.65
CA LEU A 134 -8.10 -16.87 -6.11
C LEU A 134 -8.76 -17.57 -4.92
N LEU A 135 -9.52 -16.83 -4.10
CA LEU A 135 -10.25 -17.40 -2.96
C LEU A 135 -11.49 -18.19 -3.37
N VAL A 136 -12.19 -17.78 -4.44
CA VAL A 136 -13.49 -18.36 -4.81
C VAL A 136 -13.42 -19.35 -5.98
N SER A 137 -12.32 -19.36 -6.74
CA SER A 137 -12.14 -20.28 -7.87
C SER A 137 -11.66 -21.68 -7.45
N GLN A 138 -11.19 -21.84 -6.21
CA GLN A 138 -10.67 -23.09 -5.66
C GLN A 138 -11.18 -23.31 -4.25
N ASP A 139 -11.25 -24.57 -3.82
CA ASP A 139 -11.69 -24.90 -2.46
C ASP A 139 -10.52 -24.81 -1.46
N TRP A 140 -10.59 -23.79 -0.61
CA TRP A 140 -9.65 -23.54 0.50
C TRP A 140 -10.18 -24.07 1.85
N SER A 141 -11.38 -24.65 1.90
CA SER A 141 -12.00 -25.04 3.17
C SER A 141 -11.21 -26.12 3.92
N GLY A 142 -10.52 -27.02 3.20
CA GLY A 142 -9.59 -27.98 3.81
C GLY A 142 -8.33 -27.36 4.44
N VAL A 143 -8.01 -26.10 4.10
CA VAL A 143 -6.83 -25.38 4.61
C VAL A 143 -7.21 -24.51 5.81
N SER A 144 -8.34 -23.78 5.73
CA SER A 144 -8.75 -22.79 6.73
C SER A 144 -9.87 -23.24 7.66
N GLY A 145 -10.63 -24.27 7.28
CA GLY A 145 -11.93 -24.59 7.88
C GLY A 145 -13.02 -23.55 7.59
N GLN A 146 -12.74 -22.54 6.76
CA GLN A 146 -13.68 -21.48 6.39
C GLN A 146 -14.14 -21.64 4.94
N LYS A 147 -15.39 -21.30 4.67
CA LYS A 147 -15.89 -21.20 3.30
C LYS A 147 -15.40 -19.91 2.63
N ALA A 148 -15.40 -19.89 1.30
CA ALA A 148 -14.98 -18.72 0.54
C ALA A 148 -15.82 -17.47 0.85
N GLU A 149 -17.13 -17.64 1.09
CA GLU A 149 -18.05 -16.60 1.49
C GLU A 149 -17.66 -15.93 2.82
N GLU A 150 -17.24 -16.72 3.81
CA GLU A 150 -16.82 -16.22 5.11
C GLU A 150 -15.53 -15.40 4.99
N MET A 151 -14.59 -15.84 4.15
CA MET A 151 -13.33 -15.12 3.93
C MET A 151 -13.57 -13.79 3.18
N VAL A 152 -14.44 -13.80 2.16
CA VAL A 152 -14.81 -12.59 1.42
C VAL A 152 -15.55 -11.59 2.30
N GLU A 153 -16.54 -12.03 3.10
CA GLU A 153 -17.21 -11.16 4.07
C GLU A 153 -16.19 -10.57 5.05
N GLU A 154 -15.32 -11.40 5.63
CA GLU A 154 -14.36 -10.95 6.63
C GLU A 154 -13.50 -9.82 6.07
N ILE A 155 -12.99 -9.96 4.84
CA ILE A 155 -12.16 -8.95 4.19
C ILE A 155 -12.96 -7.68 3.85
N LEU A 156 -14.15 -7.82 3.24
CA LEU A 156 -15.01 -6.66 2.94
C LEU A 156 -15.54 -5.97 4.21
N SER A 157 -15.44 -6.62 5.37
CA SER A 157 -15.79 -6.05 6.68
C SER A 157 -14.71 -5.27 7.37
N MET A 158 -13.48 -5.32 6.85
CA MET A 158 -12.40 -4.52 7.38
C MET A 158 -12.64 -3.04 7.11
N GLN A 159 -12.20 -2.26 8.09
CA GLN A 159 -12.14 -0.80 8.08
C GLN A 159 -10.74 -0.39 8.55
N THR A 160 -10.33 0.85 8.28
CA THR A 160 -9.10 1.43 8.85
C THR A 160 -9.00 1.16 10.35
N GLY A 161 -7.91 0.52 10.76
CA GLY A 161 -7.69 0.01 12.12
C GLY A 161 -7.89 -1.52 12.27
N SER A 162 -8.36 -2.21 11.23
CA SER A 162 -8.59 -3.66 11.22
C SER A 162 -8.06 -4.38 9.98
N HIS A 163 -7.35 -3.71 9.07
CA HIS A 163 -6.65 -4.36 7.96
C HIS A 163 -5.46 -5.17 8.45
N VAL A 164 -5.06 -6.16 7.65
CA VAL A 164 -4.02 -7.14 7.99
C VAL A 164 -2.64 -6.48 8.19
N LEU A 165 -2.33 -5.45 7.39
CA LEU A 165 -1.05 -4.73 7.47
C LEU A 165 -1.24 -3.33 8.05
N ASP A 166 -0.39 -2.98 9.01
CA ASP A 166 -0.50 -1.72 9.78
C ASP A 166 -0.44 -0.46 8.92
N ALA A 167 0.29 -0.49 7.80
CA ALA A 167 0.36 0.66 6.89
C ALA A 167 -1.02 1.07 6.36
N PHE A 168 -1.94 0.12 6.22
CA PHE A 168 -3.31 0.32 5.74
C PHE A 168 -4.31 0.62 6.87
N ASN A 169 -3.80 0.81 8.09
CA ASN A 169 -4.57 1.20 9.26
C ASN A 169 -4.25 2.65 9.70
N LEU A 170 -3.48 3.39 8.89
CA LEU A 170 -3.11 4.78 9.15
C LEU A 170 -3.90 5.71 8.24
N GLU A 171 -4.57 6.69 8.84
CA GLU A 171 -5.29 7.71 8.07
C GLU A 171 -4.32 8.57 7.24
N TYR A 172 -4.79 9.05 6.09
CA TYR A 172 -4.12 10.11 5.34
C TYR A 172 -4.45 11.46 5.95
N ASP A 173 -3.43 12.29 6.18
CA ASP A 173 -3.62 13.61 6.81
C ASP A 173 -3.98 14.67 5.75
N SER A 174 -3.51 14.47 4.53
CA SER A 174 -3.58 15.43 3.42
C SER A 174 -3.57 14.73 2.06
N PHE A 175 -3.82 15.50 1.00
CA PHE A 175 -3.65 14.96 -0.35
C PHE A 175 -2.18 14.61 -0.67
N VAL A 176 -1.21 15.21 0.03
CA VAL A 176 0.22 14.85 -0.11
C VAL A 176 0.45 13.39 0.27
N ASP A 177 -0.29 12.85 1.24
CA ASP A 177 -0.23 11.43 1.60
C ASP A 177 -0.62 10.53 0.42
N ASN A 178 -1.64 10.86 -0.38
CA ASN A 178 -2.03 10.05 -1.55
C ASN A 178 -0.86 9.84 -2.51
N VAL A 179 -0.18 10.94 -2.83
CA VAL A 179 0.90 10.94 -3.81
C VAL A 179 2.16 10.31 -3.23
N VAL A 180 2.52 10.62 -1.98
CA VAL A 180 3.69 10.02 -1.33
C VAL A 180 3.46 8.53 -1.09
N PHE A 181 2.25 8.11 -0.72
CA PHE A 181 1.90 6.70 -0.56
C PHE A 181 2.07 5.95 -1.89
N ALA A 182 1.55 6.46 -3.00
CA ALA A 182 1.78 5.85 -4.32
C ALA A 182 3.28 5.79 -4.70
N ALA A 183 4.07 6.79 -4.29
CA ALA A 183 5.51 6.80 -4.55
C ALA A 183 6.31 5.80 -3.67
N VAL A 184 5.80 5.47 -2.48
CA VAL A 184 6.53 4.79 -1.40
C VAL A 184 5.93 3.42 -1.07
N ILE A 185 4.63 3.33 -0.81
CA ILE A 185 3.94 2.12 -0.38
C ILE A 185 3.53 1.23 -1.56
N ASP A 186 2.95 1.77 -2.63
CA ASP A 186 2.66 0.99 -3.85
C ASP A 186 3.97 0.47 -4.48
N ARG A 187 5.07 1.20 -4.28
CA ARG A 187 6.40 0.69 -4.62
C ARG A 187 6.75 -0.59 -3.88
N VAL A 188 6.30 -0.78 -2.63
CA VAL A 188 6.40 -2.09 -1.96
C VAL A 188 5.57 -3.14 -2.70
N GLY A 189 4.36 -2.80 -3.14
CA GLY A 189 3.51 -3.64 -4.00
C GLY A 189 4.27 -4.18 -5.22
N LYS A 190 4.92 -3.29 -5.99
CA LYS A 190 5.82 -3.70 -7.10
C LYS A 190 6.83 -4.77 -6.68
N TYR A 191 7.52 -4.59 -5.54
CA TYR A 191 8.51 -5.58 -5.08
C TYR A 191 7.83 -6.90 -4.68
N GLN A 192 6.74 -6.86 -3.91
CA GLN A 192 6.03 -8.05 -3.48
C GLN A 192 5.54 -8.87 -4.67
N LEU A 193 4.82 -8.23 -5.59
CA LEU A 193 4.31 -8.85 -6.81
C LEU A 193 5.44 -9.41 -7.70
N SER A 194 6.55 -8.66 -7.85
CA SER A 194 7.71 -9.10 -8.63
C SER A 194 8.37 -10.33 -8.03
N MET A 195 8.51 -10.36 -6.71
CA MET A 195 9.04 -11.50 -5.98
C MET A 195 8.09 -12.70 -6.04
N GLN A 196 6.77 -12.47 -6.04
CA GLN A 196 5.73 -13.50 -5.95
C GLN A 196 5.33 -14.13 -7.29
N ARG A 197 5.69 -13.52 -8.42
CA ARG A 197 5.41 -14.08 -9.77
C ARG A 197 6.00 -15.48 -9.99
N VAL A 198 6.99 -15.88 -9.19
CA VAL A 198 7.62 -17.22 -9.25
C VAL A 198 6.87 -18.28 -8.43
N CYS A 199 5.75 -17.93 -7.81
CA CYS A 199 5.07 -18.78 -6.83
C CYS A 199 4.83 -20.20 -7.34
N SER A 200 5.12 -21.18 -6.48
CA SER A 200 4.92 -22.61 -6.73
C SER A 200 3.45 -22.97 -6.94
N TYR A 201 2.52 -22.11 -6.51
CA TYR A 201 1.10 -22.17 -6.84
C TYR A 201 0.79 -21.37 -8.10
N LYS A 202 0.46 -22.08 -9.19
CA LYS A 202 0.29 -21.54 -10.54
C LYS A 202 -0.77 -20.43 -10.62
N PRO A 203 -1.98 -20.56 -10.03
CA PRO A 203 -2.98 -19.49 -10.10
C PRO A 203 -2.51 -18.18 -9.46
N PHE A 204 -1.90 -18.24 -8.28
CA PHE A 204 -1.38 -17.04 -7.62
C PHE A 204 -0.26 -16.39 -8.45
N ALA A 205 0.71 -17.18 -8.92
CA ALA A 205 1.76 -16.66 -9.79
C ALA A 205 1.22 -16.00 -11.07
N ALA A 206 0.24 -16.62 -11.74
CA ALA A 206 -0.37 -16.10 -12.97
C ALA A 206 -1.18 -14.82 -12.79
N SER A 207 -1.59 -14.51 -11.55
CA SER A 207 -2.26 -13.24 -11.25
C SER A 207 -1.31 -12.05 -11.07
N MET A 208 0.00 -12.28 -10.83
CA MET A 208 0.97 -11.21 -10.54
C MET A 208 1.31 -10.33 -11.76
N PRO A 209 1.57 -10.86 -12.97
CA PRO A 209 2.01 -10.04 -14.12
C PRO A 209 0.99 -9.00 -14.61
N PRO A 210 -0.34 -9.28 -14.61
CA PRO A 210 -1.33 -8.25 -14.87
C PRO A 210 -1.33 -7.12 -13.82
N MET A 211 -1.28 -7.44 -12.53
CA MET A 211 -1.20 -6.43 -11.45
C MET A 211 0.09 -5.60 -11.57
N LEU A 212 1.24 -6.24 -11.83
CA LEU A 212 2.51 -5.53 -12.02
C LEU A 212 2.50 -4.48 -13.13
N ARG A 213 1.66 -4.66 -14.16
CA ARG A 213 1.53 -3.68 -15.24
C ARG A 213 0.70 -2.47 -14.80
N GLU A 214 -0.31 -2.67 -13.98
CA GLU A 214 -1.12 -1.61 -13.37
C GLU A 214 -0.31 -0.86 -12.31
N GLU A 215 0.47 -1.58 -11.51
CA GLU A 215 1.37 -1.01 -10.50
C GLU A 215 2.35 0.03 -11.10
N ALA A 216 2.76 -0.14 -12.36
CA ALA A 216 3.61 0.85 -13.04
C ALA A 216 2.93 2.23 -13.14
N PHE A 217 1.61 2.27 -13.32
CA PHE A 217 0.82 3.50 -13.28
C PHE A 217 0.77 4.08 -11.87
N HIS A 218 0.59 3.25 -10.84
CA HIS A 218 0.59 3.71 -9.43
C HIS A 218 1.89 4.46 -9.10
N LEU A 219 3.04 3.88 -9.47
CA LEU A 219 4.33 4.54 -9.27
C LEU A 219 4.47 5.85 -10.04
N ALA A 220 3.90 5.92 -11.25
CA ALA A 220 3.85 7.16 -12.01
C ALA A 220 2.97 8.21 -11.31
N ALA A 221 1.83 7.80 -10.74
CA ALA A 221 0.93 8.65 -9.97
C ALA A 221 1.52 9.17 -8.66
N GLY A 222 2.53 8.50 -8.10
CA GLY A 222 3.33 9.09 -7.03
C GLY A 222 4.43 10.02 -7.55
N VAL A 223 5.24 9.56 -8.51
CA VAL A 223 6.49 10.25 -8.88
C VAL A 223 6.25 11.50 -9.74
N ILE A 224 5.33 11.45 -10.72
CA ILE A 224 5.12 12.56 -11.65
C ILE A 224 4.57 13.80 -10.92
N PRO A 225 3.56 13.67 -10.04
CA PRO A 225 3.10 14.82 -9.27
C PRO A 225 4.18 15.36 -8.33
N LEU A 226 4.94 14.50 -7.63
CA LEU A 226 6.06 14.95 -6.79
C LEU A 226 7.08 15.79 -7.57
N ARG A 227 7.45 15.37 -8.79
CA ARG A 227 8.35 16.13 -9.66
C ARG A 227 7.81 17.52 -9.97
N ARG A 228 6.53 17.64 -10.31
CA ARG A 228 5.89 18.94 -10.56
C ARG A 228 5.81 19.77 -9.29
N TRP A 229 5.50 19.16 -8.14
CA TRP A 229 5.34 19.84 -6.86
C TRP A 229 6.66 20.41 -6.36
N VAL A 230 7.78 19.69 -6.43
CA VAL A 230 9.09 20.23 -6.00
C VAL A 230 9.55 21.38 -6.88
N GLN A 231 9.24 21.36 -8.18
CA GLN A 231 9.52 22.48 -9.08
C GLN A 231 8.66 23.72 -8.74
N ARG A 232 7.37 23.52 -8.43
CA ARG A 232 6.49 24.61 -7.98
C ARG A 232 6.89 25.14 -6.61
N ALA A 233 7.32 24.28 -5.69
CA ALA A 233 7.84 24.66 -4.38
C ALA A 233 9.11 25.51 -4.52
N ALA A 234 10.04 25.13 -5.40
CA ALA A 234 11.19 25.94 -5.77
C ALA A 234 10.80 27.34 -6.27
N GLN A 235 9.67 27.45 -6.97
CA GLN A 235 9.12 28.72 -7.48
C GLN A 235 8.28 29.49 -6.44
N GLY A 236 8.26 29.06 -5.17
CA GLY A 236 7.58 29.77 -4.08
C GLY A 236 6.11 29.39 -3.88
N ASN A 237 5.66 28.23 -4.38
CA ASN A 237 4.32 27.73 -4.07
C ASN A 237 4.15 27.49 -2.56
N ALA A 238 3.14 28.12 -1.96
CA ALA A 238 2.86 28.04 -0.53
C ALA A 238 1.94 26.87 -0.13
N LEU A 239 1.27 26.22 -1.08
CA LEU A 239 0.27 25.18 -0.81
C LEU A 239 0.88 23.78 -0.69
N ILE A 240 1.95 23.49 -1.45
CA ILE A 240 2.72 22.25 -1.31
C ILE A 240 4.20 22.63 -1.25
N THR A 241 4.79 22.47 -0.08
CA THR A 241 6.19 22.78 0.20
C THR A 241 7.03 21.50 0.27
N THR A 242 8.34 21.63 0.09
CA THR A 242 9.29 20.52 0.30
C THR A 242 9.24 20.00 1.74
N SER A 243 8.97 20.87 2.72
CA SER A 243 8.75 20.48 4.13
C SER A 243 7.52 19.57 4.30
N ALA A 244 6.39 19.89 3.65
CA ALA A 244 5.20 19.03 3.70
C ALA A 244 5.46 17.65 3.08
N ILE A 245 6.16 17.64 1.94
CA ILE A 245 6.59 16.40 1.27
C ILE A 245 7.54 15.60 2.18
N GLN A 246 8.56 16.24 2.75
CA GLN A 246 9.53 15.61 3.67
C GLN A 246 8.85 14.93 4.85
N LYS A 247 7.90 15.62 5.51
CA LYS A 247 7.16 15.05 6.65
C LYS A 247 6.30 13.86 6.23
N ALA A 248 5.70 13.89 5.04
CA ALA A 248 4.98 12.73 4.50
C ALA A 248 5.93 11.55 4.21
N PHE A 249 7.13 11.78 3.66
CA PHE A 249 8.16 10.73 3.52
C PHE A 249 8.55 10.15 4.88
N ASN A 250 8.72 10.99 5.90
CA ASN A 250 9.07 10.56 7.26
C ASN A 250 7.99 9.68 7.89
N LYS A 251 6.72 9.92 7.56
CA LYS A 251 5.59 9.08 7.98
C LYS A 251 5.60 7.74 7.26
N TRP A 252 5.70 7.73 5.93
CA TRP A 252 5.44 6.54 5.11
C TRP A 252 6.64 5.63 4.87
N MET A 253 7.87 6.15 4.80
CA MET A 253 9.06 5.32 4.57
C MET A 253 9.25 4.22 5.62
N PRO A 254 9.11 4.49 6.95
CA PRO A 254 9.18 3.43 7.94
C PRO A 254 8.09 2.37 7.76
N ARG A 255 6.89 2.75 7.31
CA ARG A 255 5.79 1.79 7.06
C ARG A 255 6.12 0.89 5.88
N GLY A 256 6.67 1.48 4.80
CA GLY A 256 7.11 0.72 3.62
C GLY A 256 8.17 -0.31 3.95
N LEU A 257 9.18 0.05 4.76
CA LEU A 257 10.19 -0.90 5.23
C LEU A 257 9.59 -2.06 6.04
N GLU A 258 8.61 -1.77 6.89
CA GLU A 258 7.96 -2.78 7.73
C GLU A 258 7.04 -3.74 6.98
N MET A 259 6.51 -3.34 5.82
CA MET A 259 5.67 -4.18 4.97
C MET A 259 6.42 -5.37 4.36
N PHE A 260 7.75 -5.31 4.29
CA PHE A 260 8.56 -6.47 3.94
C PHE A 260 8.65 -7.51 5.08
N GLY A 261 8.19 -7.16 6.29
CA GLY A 261 8.33 -7.97 7.50
C GLY A 261 9.71 -7.83 8.15
N HIS A 262 10.00 -8.70 9.12
CA HIS A 262 11.28 -8.71 9.82
C HIS A 262 12.44 -9.00 8.85
N GLU A 263 13.57 -8.30 8.98
CA GLU A 263 14.71 -8.33 8.05
C GLU A 263 15.30 -9.75 7.89
N LYS A 264 15.42 -10.46 9.02
CA LYS A 264 15.83 -11.88 9.11
C LYS A 264 14.79 -12.89 8.57
N GLY A 265 13.61 -12.42 8.13
CA GLY A 265 12.54 -13.28 7.63
C GLY A 265 12.63 -13.57 6.13
N GLY A 266 11.67 -14.37 5.66
CA GLY A 266 11.48 -14.71 4.24
C GLY A 266 11.92 -16.13 3.86
N ASP A 267 12.68 -16.82 4.72
CA ASP A 267 13.23 -18.15 4.44
C ASP A 267 12.15 -19.19 4.13
N SER A 268 11.09 -19.28 4.94
CA SER A 268 9.98 -20.20 4.67
C SER A 268 9.30 -19.94 3.32
N ASN A 269 9.10 -18.67 2.96
CA ASN A 269 8.47 -18.33 1.68
C ASN A 269 9.37 -18.65 0.48
N ILE A 270 10.69 -18.55 0.63
CA ILE A 270 11.62 -19.01 -0.41
C ILE A 270 11.60 -20.54 -0.50
N ARG A 271 11.66 -21.21 0.65
CA ARG A 271 11.62 -22.68 0.77
C ARG A 271 10.38 -23.28 0.10
N PHE A 272 9.20 -22.69 0.34
CA PHE A 272 7.93 -23.08 -0.28
C PHE A 272 7.79 -22.68 -1.75
N GLY A 273 8.76 -21.92 -2.28
CA GLY A 273 8.73 -21.42 -3.65
C GLY A 273 7.72 -20.29 -3.85
N PHE A 274 7.32 -19.54 -2.82
CA PHE A 274 6.35 -18.44 -2.92
C PHE A 274 7.00 -17.12 -3.33
N LYS A 275 8.32 -16.99 -3.12
CA LYS A 275 9.09 -15.84 -3.57
C LYS A 275 10.56 -16.18 -3.79
N ASN A 276 11.28 -15.33 -4.51
CA ASN A 276 12.69 -15.56 -4.87
C ASN A 276 13.72 -14.72 -4.08
N MET A 277 13.30 -13.92 -3.10
CA MET A 277 14.18 -12.95 -2.43
C MET A 277 13.87 -12.81 -0.93
N LYS A 278 14.92 -12.66 -0.11
CA LYS A 278 14.80 -12.46 1.35
C LYS A 278 14.31 -11.04 1.67
N ASN A 279 13.76 -10.87 2.88
CA ASN A 279 13.20 -9.59 3.31
C ASN A 279 14.25 -8.47 3.33
N ALA A 280 15.42 -8.72 3.94
CA ALA A 280 16.49 -7.72 4.01
C ALA A 280 17.01 -7.26 2.64
N GLU A 281 17.11 -8.20 1.68
CA GLU A 281 17.54 -7.89 0.31
C GLU A 281 16.50 -7.01 -0.40
N ALA A 282 15.23 -7.43 -0.36
CA ALA A 282 14.12 -6.68 -0.95
C ALA A 282 14.00 -5.27 -0.36
N GLN A 283 14.08 -5.14 0.97
CA GLN A 283 14.08 -3.83 1.65
C GLN A 283 15.23 -2.95 1.21
N SER A 284 16.42 -3.51 0.98
CA SER A 284 17.60 -2.72 0.60
C SER A 284 17.49 -2.21 -0.82
N LEU A 285 17.07 -3.08 -1.76
CA LEU A 285 16.81 -2.67 -3.14
C LEU A 285 15.71 -1.60 -3.21
N TYR A 286 14.64 -1.78 -2.44
CA TYR A 286 13.54 -0.82 -2.33
C TYR A 286 14.02 0.53 -1.80
N TYR A 287 14.77 0.54 -0.69
CA TYR A 287 15.28 1.77 -0.09
C TYR A 287 16.23 2.50 -1.04
N ASP A 288 17.08 1.76 -1.77
CA ASP A 288 17.97 2.34 -2.79
C ASP A 288 17.19 2.91 -3.99
N GLU A 289 16.07 2.29 -4.38
CA GLU A 289 15.17 2.85 -5.40
C GLU A 289 14.51 4.16 -4.92
N CYS A 290 14.03 4.20 -3.68
CA CYS A 290 13.49 5.42 -3.08
C CYS A 290 14.55 6.53 -2.99
N LYS A 291 15.82 6.19 -2.66
CA LYS A 291 16.91 7.18 -2.62
C LYS A 291 17.14 7.83 -3.99
N ARG A 292 17.17 7.02 -5.06
CA ARG A 292 17.31 7.55 -6.43
C ARG A 292 16.13 8.44 -6.83
N MET A 293 14.91 8.08 -6.44
CA MET A 293 13.73 8.92 -6.65
C MET A 293 13.88 10.27 -5.96
N VAL A 294 14.29 10.29 -4.68
CA VAL A 294 14.50 11.54 -3.93
C VAL A 294 15.63 12.38 -4.54
N ALA A 295 16.71 11.77 -5.01
CA ALA A 295 17.77 12.48 -5.73
C ALA A 295 17.24 13.19 -7.00
N ASP A 296 16.40 12.51 -7.80
CA ASP A 296 15.73 13.13 -8.96
C ASP A 296 14.79 14.29 -8.56
N LEU A 297 14.09 14.19 -7.41
CA LEU A 297 13.28 15.31 -6.89
C LEU A 297 14.16 16.52 -6.53
N ASN A 298 15.25 16.30 -5.80
CA ASN A 298 16.17 17.37 -5.40
C ASN A 298 16.85 18.03 -6.60
N GLN A 299 17.33 17.23 -7.55
CA GLN A 299 17.90 17.74 -8.80
C GLN A 299 16.90 18.66 -9.53
N ARG A 300 15.63 18.26 -9.62
CA ARG A 300 14.57 19.08 -10.26
C ARG A 300 14.29 20.36 -9.51
N PHE A 301 14.28 20.33 -8.18
CA PHE A 301 14.17 21.53 -7.35
C PHE A 301 15.31 22.50 -7.66
N ILE A 302 16.57 22.03 -7.63
CA ILE A 302 17.74 22.85 -7.93
C ILE A 302 17.66 23.45 -9.32
N ARG A 303 17.33 22.66 -10.34
CA ARG A 303 17.19 23.17 -11.72
C ARG A 303 16.04 24.16 -11.91
N ALA A 304 14.98 24.06 -11.11
CA ALA A 304 13.91 25.05 -11.11
C ALA A 304 14.38 26.40 -10.50
N ARG A 305 15.29 26.37 -9.52
CA ARG A 305 15.90 27.58 -8.93
C ARG A 305 17.07 28.14 -9.73
N LEU A 306 17.88 27.27 -10.33
CA LEU A 306 19.10 27.58 -11.05
C LEU A 306 19.05 26.97 -12.46
N PRO A 307 18.25 27.55 -13.39
CA PRO A 307 17.99 26.93 -14.70
C PRO A 307 19.21 26.74 -15.60
N LYS A 308 20.33 27.40 -15.28
CA LYS A 308 21.60 27.28 -16.01
C LYS A 308 22.39 26.02 -15.66
N HIS A 309 22.11 25.39 -14.52
CA HIS A 309 22.83 24.18 -14.11
C HIS A 309 22.44 22.99 -14.98
N SER A 310 23.43 22.18 -15.35
CA SER A 310 23.21 20.86 -15.93
C SER A 310 22.53 19.92 -14.92
N PRO A 311 21.95 18.80 -15.37
CA PRO A 311 21.47 17.74 -14.48
C PRO A 311 22.53 17.27 -13.47
N GLU A 312 23.77 17.10 -13.90
CA GLU A 312 24.89 16.62 -13.09
C GLU A 312 25.35 17.68 -12.07
N GLU A 313 25.42 18.95 -12.49
CA GLU A 313 25.75 20.07 -11.59
C GLU A 313 24.69 20.24 -10.50
N ALA A 314 23.41 20.09 -10.87
CA ALA A 314 22.29 20.20 -9.93
C ALA A 314 22.26 19.05 -8.92
N GLU A 315 22.57 17.83 -9.35
CA GLU A 315 22.70 16.67 -8.47
C GLU A 315 23.87 16.84 -7.50
N ALA A 316 25.05 17.21 -7.99
CA ALA A 316 26.22 17.46 -7.15
C ALA A 316 25.97 18.58 -6.12
N LEU A 317 25.27 19.65 -6.51
CA LEU A 317 24.91 20.72 -5.58
C LEU A 317 23.92 20.24 -4.51
N ALA A 318 22.90 19.46 -4.87
CA ALA A 318 21.96 18.90 -3.91
C ALA A 318 22.67 18.00 -2.89
N GLU A 319 23.55 17.11 -3.35
CA GLU A 319 24.36 16.25 -2.48
C GLU A 319 25.26 17.06 -1.55
N GLN A 320 25.91 18.10 -2.07
CA GLN A 320 26.75 18.99 -1.27
C GLN A 320 25.94 19.73 -0.20
N LEU A 321 24.77 20.28 -0.55
CA LEU A 321 23.90 20.98 0.39
C LEU A 321 23.48 20.08 1.56
N ILE A 322 23.06 18.84 1.26
CA ILE A 322 22.68 17.84 2.27
C ILE A 322 23.88 17.51 3.15
N LYS A 323 25.03 17.19 2.54
CA LYS A 323 26.24 16.77 3.26
C LYS A 323 26.78 17.84 4.20
N ASP A 324 26.86 19.09 3.72
CA ASP A 324 27.46 20.19 4.46
C ASP A 324 26.45 20.93 5.34
N ARG A 325 25.16 20.54 5.30
CA ARG A 325 24.02 21.27 5.88
C ARG A 325 24.04 22.75 5.45
N GLY A 326 24.43 22.99 4.21
CA GLY A 326 24.88 24.29 3.71
C GLY A 326 23.79 25.16 3.11
N ARG A 327 24.26 26.24 2.46
CA ARG A 327 23.44 27.18 1.68
C ARG A 327 24.20 27.60 0.42
N HIS A 328 23.48 27.69 -0.70
CA HIS A 328 24.00 28.15 -1.98
C HIS A 328 22.95 28.96 -2.73
N GLU A 329 23.27 30.20 -3.14
CA GLU A 329 22.37 31.09 -3.92
C GLU A 329 20.92 31.16 -3.40
N GLY A 330 20.76 31.19 -2.08
CA GLY A 330 19.44 31.27 -1.44
C GLY A 330 18.66 29.95 -1.35
N ILE A 331 19.26 28.84 -1.77
CA ILE A 331 18.82 27.47 -1.52
C ILE A 331 19.57 26.94 -0.30
N THR A 332 18.87 26.24 0.58
CA THR A 332 19.44 25.65 1.80
C THR A 332 19.25 24.14 1.80
N HIS A 333 19.96 23.44 2.68
CA HIS A 333 19.73 22.01 2.87
C HIS A 333 18.29 21.67 3.31
N GLU A 334 17.58 22.59 3.98
CA GLU A 334 16.18 22.41 4.41
C GLU A 334 15.20 22.41 3.21
N ASP A 335 15.62 22.91 2.05
CA ASP A 335 14.85 22.82 0.82
C ASP A 335 14.93 21.42 0.18
N MET A 336 15.94 20.62 0.53
CA MET A 336 16.15 19.29 -0.01
C MET A 336 15.32 18.26 0.74
N ILE A 337 14.89 17.23 0.02
CA ILE A 337 14.23 16.06 0.59
C ILE A 337 15.30 15.00 0.88
N GLU A 338 15.22 14.37 2.05
CA GLU A 338 16.08 13.27 2.49
C GLU A 338 15.20 12.08 2.90
N LEU A 339 15.67 10.86 2.68
CA LEU A 339 15.03 9.71 3.31
C LEU A 339 15.51 9.58 4.75
N PRO A 340 14.60 9.29 5.71
CA PRO A 340 15.02 9.01 7.07
C PRO A 340 15.86 7.74 7.14
N ASP A 341 16.74 7.64 8.14
CA ASP A 341 17.49 6.42 8.43
C ASP A 341 16.55 5.20 8.49
N ARG A 342 17.04 4.02 8.08
CA ARG A 342 16.23 2.81 8.01
C ARG A 342 15.68 2.36 9.37
N GLY A 343 16.32 2.77 10.47
CA GLY A 343 15.88 2.53 11.84
C GLY A 343 14.89 3.57 12.37
N PHE A 344 14.69 4.69 11.67
CA PHE A 344 13.82 5.77 12.11
C PHE A 344 12.36 5.32 12.28
N PHE A 345 11.81 5.60 13.46
CA PHE A 345 10.38 5.47 13.75
C PHE A 345 9.80 4.09 13.36
N ARG A 346 10.48 3.00 13.78
CA ARG A 346 10.11 1.62 13.44
C ARG A 346 9.27 0.95 14.54
N ARG A 347 8.32 0.11 14.12
CA ARG A 347 7.41 -0.73 14.92
C ARG A 347 7.60 -2.22 14.67
N LYS A 348 8.27 -2.58 13.57
CA LYS A 348 8.62 -3.97 13.23
C LYS A 348 10.07 -4.05 12.76
N GLY A 349 10.64 -5.24 12.86
CA GLY A 349 12.02 -5.54 12.47
C GLY A 349 13.04 -5.24 13.56
N ASP A 350 14.31 -5.36 13.22
CA ASP A 350 15.44 -5.23 14.15
C ASP A 350 15.49 -3.86 14.86
N ALA A 351 14.95 -2.81 14.25
CA ALA A 351 14.86 -1.45 14.81
C ALA A 351 13.51 -1.13 15.49
N ALA A 352 12.61 -2.11 15.65
CA ALA A 352 11.30 -1.88 16.27
C ALA A 352 11.44 -1.29 17.68
N TYR A 353 10.80 -0.15 17.95
CA TYR A 353 10.85 0.57 19.23
C TYR A 353 12.28 0.89 19.72
N THR A 354 13.24 0.98 18.81
CA THR A 354 14.54 1.62 19.10
C THR A 354 14.42 3.12 18.85
N MET A 355 15.04 3.93 19.69
CA MET A 355 14.99 5.39 19.58
C MET A 355 16.06 5.91 18.61
N VAL A 356 15.95 5.48 17.34
CA VAL A 356 16.81 5.92 16.24
C VAL A 356 16.16 7.12 15.57
N GLY A 357 16.93 8.19 15.48
CA GLY A 357 16.60 9.48 14.91
C GLY A 357 16.62 9.54 13.40
N PHE A 358 16.42 10.74 12.88
CA PHE A 358 16.17 10.94 11.45
C PHE A 358 17.43 10.68 10.63
N SER A 359 18.59 11.09 11.12
CA SER A 359 19.90 10.90 10.49
C SER A 359 20.66 9.69 11.05
N GLY A 360 20.00 8.82 11.82
CA GLY A 360 20.60 7.62 12.42
C GLY A 360 21.23 7.85 13.80
N GLU A 361 21.12 9.06 14.35
CA GLU A 361 21.49 9.35 15.74
C GLU A 361 20.65 8.51 16.71
N SER A 362 21.22 8.11 17.85
CA SER A 362 20.51 7.32 18.86
C SER A 362 20.18 8.17 20.07
N PHE A 363 18.97 8.00 20.60
CA PHE A 363 18.51 8.65 21.81
C PHE A 363 18.49 7.67 22.98
N THR A 364 18.74 8.18 24.19
CA THR A 364 18.60 7.42 25.44
C THR A 364 17.43 7.91 26.30
N ASP A 365 17.01 9.16 26.12
CA ASP A 365 15.82 9.74 26.75
C ASP A 365 14.61 9.66 25.81
N VAL A 366 13.52 9.08 26.31
CA VAL A 366 12.30 8.87 25.50
C VAL A 366 11.57 10.17 25.18
N GLU A 367 11.62 11.17 26.05
CA GLU A 367 10.94 12.44 25.81
C GLU A 367 11.72 13.32 24.83
N GLU A 368 13.06 13.25 24.82
CA GLU A 368 13.88 13.82 23.75
C GLU A 368 13.56 13.18 22.40
N TYR A 369 13.45 11.85 22.35
CA TYR A 369 13.07 11.17 21.12
C TYR A 369 11.65 11.52 20.66
N VAL A 370 10.67 11.63 21.58
CA VAL A 370 9.31 12.05 21.24
C VAL A 370 9.28 13.48 20.69
N ARG A 371 10.08 14.41 21.25
CA ARG A 371 10.25 15.76 20.67
C ARG A 371 10.89 15.71 19.29
N HIS A 372 11.87 14.83 19.09
CA HIS A 372 12.47 14.60 17.77
C HIS A 372 11.44 14.12 16.74
N LEU A 373 10.62 13.14 17.10
CA LEU A 373 9.52 12.67 16.24
C LEU A 373 8.53 13.80 15.92
N ALA A 374 8.18 14.64 16.90
CA ALA A 374 7.28 15.77 16.70
C ALA A 374 7.80 16.80 15.68
N ALA A 375 9.12 17.01 15.64
CA ALA A 375 9.73 17.90 14.64
C ALA A 375 9.67 17.32 13.21
N HIS A 376 9.76 15.99 13.08
CA HIS A 376 9.94 15.32 11.78
C HIS A 376 8.67 14.73 11.17
N LEU A 377 7.60 14.54 11.93
CA LEU A 377 6.35 13.95 11.43
C LEU A 377 5.29 15.03 11.13
N PRO A 378 4.27 14.71 10.32
CA PRO A 378 3.14 15.60 10.06
C PRO A 378 2.41 15.95 11.37
N GLU A 379 2.09 17.22 11.57
CA GLU A 379 1.39 17.67 12.79
C GLU A 379 0.04 16.97 13.01
N PRO A 380 -0.85 16.79 12.00
CA PRO A 380 -2.10 16.06 12.22
C PRO A 380 -1.87 14.61 12.69
N TYR A 381 -0.84 13.95 12.17
CA TYR A 381 -0.48 12.59 12.58
C TYR A 381 -0.04 12.50 14.04
N LEU A 382 0.59 13.54 14.60
CA LEU A 382 1.00 13.58 16.00
C LEU A 382 -0.19 13.47 16.97
N HIS A 383 -1.36 13.91 16.53
CA HIS A 383 -2.60 13.86 17.30
C HIS A 383 -3.44 12.61 17.00
N SER A 384 -2.93 11.70 16.16
CA SER A 384 -3.62 10.45 15.83
C SER A 384 -3.62 9.45 17.00
N ARG A 385 -4.64 8.58 17.00
CA ARG A 385 -4.71 7.45 17.95
C ARG A 385 -3.49 6.53 17.82
N ASP A 386 -3.03 6.29 16.60
CA ASP A 386 -1.87 5.43 16.33
C ASP A 386 -0.59 6.01 16.96
N MET A 387 -0.32 7.32 16.77
CA MET A 387 0.85 7.96 17.37
C MET A 387 0.80 7.93 18.90
N LYS A 388 -0.38 8.19 19.49
CA LYS A 388 -0.57 8.06 20.94
C LYS A 388 -0.22 6.66 21.45
N GLN A 389 -0.72 5.61 20.80
CA GLN A 389 -0.44 4.22 21.17
C GLN A 389 1.03 3.83 21.00
N TYR A 390 1.68 4.33 19.94
CA TYR A 390 3.11 4.14 19.73
C TYR A 390 3.93 4.76 20.86
N VAL A 391 3.68 6.02 21.22
CA VAL A 391 4.42 6.72 22.28
C VAL A 391 4.19 6.06 23.65
N GLU A 392 2.96 5.63 23.95
CA GLU A 392 2.67 4.88 25.18
C GLU A 392 3.47 3.57 25.26
N SER A 393 3.52 2.81 24.15
CA SER A 393 4.28 1.56 24.09
C SER A 393 5.78 1.81 24.15
N LEU A 394 6.26 2.87 23.50
CA LEU A 394 7.67 3.26 23.53
C LEU A 394 8.12 3.64 24.94
N ARG A 395 7.33 4.42 25.68
CA ARG A 395 7.60 4.75 27.10
C ARG A 395 7.64 3.51 27.97
N GLN A 396 6.73 2.56 27.75
CA GLN A 396 6.72 1.29 28.48
C GLN A 396 7.98 0.46 28.21
N VAL A 397 8.44 0.44 26.96
CA VAL A 397 9.70 -0.22 26.55
C VAL A 397 10.92 0.46 27.16
N ALA A 398 11.03 1.79 27.04
CA ALA A 398 12.13 2.57 27.60
C ALA A 398 12.20 2.46 29.14
N GLY A 399 11.04 2.39 29.81
CA GLY A 399 10.95 2.19 31.26
C GLY A 399 11.10 0.74 31.73
N GLY A 400 11.33 -0.22 30.82
CA GLY A 400 11.51 -1.64 31.16
C GLY A 400 10.26 -2.40 31.61
N THR A 401 9.08 -1.77 31.55
CA THR A 401 7.79 -2.40 31.92
C THR A 401 7.21 -3.28 30.82
N MET A 402 7.76 -3.19 29.60
CA MET A 402 7.36 -3.96 28.43
C MET A 402 8.58 -4.32 27.60
N THR A 403 8.65 -5.54 27.07
CA THR A 403 9.70 -5.90 26.11
C THR A 403 9.35 -5.40 24.72
N ARG A 404 10.36 -5.23 23.85
CA ARG A 404 10.15 -4.87 22.44
C ARG A 404 9.24 -5.87 21.72
N ASP A 405 9.43 -7.17 21.97
CA ASP A 405 8.59 -8.22 21.40
C ASP A 405 7.13 -8.13 21.83
N GLN A 406 6.87 -7.76 23.09
CA GLN A 406 5.53 -7.50 23.57
C GLN A 406 4.91 -6.29 22.88
N ALA A 407 5.67 -5.19 22.71
CA ALA A 407 5.21 -3.99 22.02
C ALA A 407 4.88 -4.26 20.54
N ILE A 408 5.70 -5.06 19.84
CA ILE A 408 5.44 -5.50 18.46
C ILE A 408 4.11 -6.29 18.37
N LYS A 409 3.85 -7.17 19.33
CA LYS A 409 2.64 -8.03 19.36
C LYS A 409 1.37 -7.32 19.85
N LYS A 410 1.50 -6.17 20.51
CA LYS A 410 0.37 -5.39 21.05
C LYS A 410 -0.45 -4.68 19.96
N MET A 411 0.08 -4.64 18.74
CA MET A 411 -0.66 -4.19 17.56
C MET A 411 -1.94 -5.01 17.42
N PRO A 412 -3.07 -4.39 17.02
CA PRO A 412 -4.35 -5.06 16.95
C PRO A 412 -4.25 -6.28 16.01
N VAL A 413 -4.20 -7.47 16.62
CA VAL A 413 -4.44 -8.72 15.91
C VAL A 413 -5.87 -8.64 15.41
N LEU A 414 -6.08 -8.98 14.13
CA LEU A 414 -7.39 -9.19 13.51
C LEU A 414 -8.30 -9.91 14.51
N LYS A 415 -9.11 -9.15 15.27
CA LYS A 415 -10.22 -9.73 15.99
C LYS A 415 -11.19 -10.07 14.89
N ARG A 416 -11.58 -11.35 14.78
CA ARG A 416 -12.76 -11.74 14.00
C ARG A 416 -13.87 -10.75 14.35
N VAL A 417 -14.16 -9.82 13.46
CA VAL A 417 -15.40 -9.05 13.51
C VAL A 417 -16.49 -9.90 12.84
N GLY A 418 -16.53 -11.18 13.22
CA GLY A 418 -17.54 -12.12 12.80
C GLY A 418 -18.72 -12.02 13.76
N GLY A 419 -19.88 -11.64 13.21
CA GLY A 419 -21.17 -11.62 13.89
C GLY A 419 -21.42 -10.39 14.77
N MET A 420 -22.57 -9.75 14.56
CA MET A 420 -23.35 -8.98 15.53
C MET A 420 -23.29 -7.44 15.62
N CYS A 421 -22.39 -6.66 14.99
CA CYS A 421 -22.65 -5.20 14.96
C CYS A 421 -23.67 -4.84 13.87
N PRO A 422 -24.85 -4.25 14.18
CA PRO A 422 -25.77 -3.70 13.19
C PRO A 422 -25.20 -2.47 12.47
N CYS A 423 -24.08 -1.94 12.97
CA CYS A 423 -23.36 -0.78 12.44
C CYS A 423 -22.34 -1.12 11.34
N SER A 424 -22.02 -2.39 11.13
CA SER A 424 -21.00 -2.76 10.15
C SER A 424 -21.58 -2.59 8.74
N LYS A 425 -21.07 -1.63 7.96
CA LYS A 425 -21.44 -1.38 6.56
C LYS A 425 -20.97 -2.51 5.60
N SER A 426 -20.78 -3.71 6.12
CA SER A 426 -20.04 -4.80 5.48
C SER A 426 -20.90 -6.01 5.15
N VAL A 427 -20.42 -6.75 4.15
CA VAL A 427 -21.24 -7.61 3.31
C VAL A 427 -21.61 -8.92 3.99
N ARG A 428 -22.83 -8.96 4.54
CA ARG A 428 -23.42 -10.14 5.17
C ARG A 428 -24.59 -10.72 4.41
N TRP A 429 -24.51 -10.94 3.09
CA TRP A 429 -25.66 -11.53 2.35
C TRP A 429 -27.00 -10.77 2.61
N VAL A 430 -26.90 -9.46 2.88
CA VAL A 430 -27.97 -8.55 3.28
C VAL A 430 -29.03 -8.44 2.18
N MET A 431 -30.25 -8.80 2.60
CA MET A 431 -31.56 -8.80 1.94
C MET A 431 -32.10 -7.36 1.75
N ASP A 432 -33.07 -7.04 0.88
CA ASP A 432 -34.12 -7.84 0.23
C ASP A 432 -34.17 -7.71 -1.30
N VAL A 433 -34.67 -8.79 -1.91
CA VAL A 433 -35.19 -8.89 -3.27
C VAL A 433 -36.70 -8.67 -3.23
N ALA A 434 -37.22 -7.66 -3.92
CA ALA A 434 -38.42 -7.68 -4.77
C ALA A 434 -38.96 -6.25 -4.98
N GLU A 435 -38.78 -5.69 -6.17
CA GLU A 435 -39.78 -4.74 -6.67
C GLU A 435 -41.10 -5.52 -6.82
N GLY A 436 -42.06 -5.25 -5.93
CA GLY A 436 -43.38 -5.86 -5.98
C GLY A 436 -44.08 -5.57 -7.30
N PRO A 437 -45.04 -6.41 -7.74
CA PRO A 437 -45.73 -6.21 -9.00
C PRO A 437 -46.50 -4.89 -8.94
N ALA A 438 -46.37 -4.08 -10.00
CA ALA A 438 -47.27 -2.99 -10.28
C ALA A 438 -48.68 -3.53 -10.55
N GLY A 439 -49.41 -3.91 -9.50
CA GLY A 439 -50.87 -3.97 -9.53
C GLY A 439 -51.37 -2.53 -9.55
N GLY A 440 -52.14 -2.10 -10.53
CA GLY A 440 -53.36 -2.76 -10.95
C GLY A 440 -54.50 -1.88 -10.48
N THR A 441 -54.96 -1.04 -11.41
CA THR A 441 -56.25 -0.33 -11.48
C THR A 441 -57.23 -0.58 -10.32
N ALA A 442 -57.56 0.48 -9.58
CA ALA A 442 -58.85 0.61 -8.92
C ALA A 442 -59.59 1.81 -9.51
N SER A 443 -60.51 1.52 -10.42
CA SER A 443 -61.62 2.39 -10.78
C SER A 443 -62.64 2.40 -9.63
N ALA A 444 -63.02 3.59 -9.18
CA ALA A 444 -64.31 3.84 -8.57
C ALA A 444 -64.73 5.29 -8.88
N ASN A 445 -65.19 5.49 -10.11
CA ASN A 445 -66.51 6.03 -10.45
C ASN A 445 -66.81 5.73 -11.92
#